data_AF-A0A090D093-F1
#
_entry.id   AF-A0A090D093-F1
#
_cell.length_a   1.000
_cell.length_b   1.000
_cell.length_c   1.000
_cell.angle_alpha   90.00
_cell.angle_beta   90.00
_cell.angle_gamma   90.00
#
_symmetry.space_group_name_H-M   'P 1'
#
loop_
_entity.id
_entity.type
_entity.pdbx_description
1 polymer ?
#
loop_
_entity_poly.entity_id
_entity_poly.type
_entity_poly.pdbx_seq_one_letter_code
_entity_poly.pdbx_strand_id
1 'polypeptide(L)'
;MTVEIKTAFANVSSFEEWSTLLKKVKEEVSFFGTQYLYAEGYTGTVDIDAACRVSRSLINKSFEFSKKERLAGREVVKLTDKIYADHDKRMTNKNFITKIICFIRSFFTTLGLIISNNKGERFIWEMGSERRFYYYYTGNQYQESFGKLPLPEPSRKNPDRWYSRE
;
A
#
# COMPACT_ATOMS: atom_id res chain seq x y z
N MET A 1 -18.79 -14.29 15.01
CA MET A 1 -17.40 -14.69 14.76
C MET A 1 -16.65 -13.47 14.26
N THR A 2 -15.65 -13.00 15.02
CA THR A 2 -14.76 -11.93 14.57
C THR A 2 -13.72 -12.51 13.62
N VAL A 3 -13.53 -11.89 12.46
CA VAL A 3 -12.57 -12.32 11.44
C VAL A 3 -11.17 -11.80 11.83
N GLU A 4 -10.14 -12.64 11.71
CA GLU A 4 -8.76 -12.20 11.90
C GLU A 4 -8.34 -11.23 10.80
N ILE A 5 -7.71 -10.11 11.18
CA ILE A 5 -7.27 -9.08 10.24
C ILE A 5 -6.31 -9.63 9.18
N LYS A 6 -5.43 -10.56 9.55
CA LYS A 6 -4.50 -11.22 8.62
C LYS A 6 -5.25 -11.97 7.53
N THR A 7 -6.30 -12.70 7.90
CA THR A 7 -7.16 -13.44 6.97
C THR A 7 -7.97 -12.48 6.10
N ALA A 8 -8.48 -11.39 6.67
CA ALA A 8 -9.16 -10.36 5.91
C ALA A 8 -8.24 -9.75 4.84
N PHE A 9 -7.00 -9.39 5.20
CA PHE A 9 -6.01 -8.83 4.26
C PHE A 9 -5.65 -9.80 3.14
N ALA A 10 -5.52 -11.09 3.44
CA ALA A 10 -5.17 -12.11 2.46
C ALA A 10 -6.28 -12.37 1.43
N ASN A 11 -7.55 -12.15 1.81
CA ASN A 11 -8.71 -12.44 0.98
C ASN A 11 -9.19 -11.25 0.13
N VAL A 12 -8.58 -10.07 0.28
CA VAL A 12 -8.90 -8.89 -0.53
C VAL A 12 -8.62 -9.18 -2.00
N SER A 13 -9.63 -8.93 -2.85
CA SER A 13 -9.56 -9.23 -4.28
C SER A 13 -9.59 -8.00 -5.18
N SER A 14 -10.06 -6.85 -4.66
CA SER A 14 -10.21 -5.60 -5.42
C SER A 14 -9.78 -4.36 -4.62
N PHE A 15 -9.55 -3.23 -5.29
CA PHE A 15 -9.21 -1.98 -4.60
C PHE A 15 -10.41 -1.39 -3.86
N GLU A 16 -11.64 -1.69 -4.27
CA GLU A 16 -12.84 -1.28 -3.55
C GLU A 16 -12.98 -1.96 -2.18
N GLU A 17 -12.83 -3.29 -2.17
CA GLU A 17 -12.79 -4.07 -0.94
C GLU A 17 -11.64 -3.58 -0.07
N TRP A 18 -10.48 -3.37 -0.69
CA TRP A 18 -9.30 -2.92 0.02
C TRP A 18 -9.46 -1.53 0.64
N SER A 19 -10.00 -0.56 -0.11
CA SER A 19 -10.27 0.79 0.38
C SER A 19 -11.22 0.76 1.58
N THR A 20 -12.28 -0.05 1.49
CA THR A 20 -13.27 -0.19 2.56
C THR A 20 -12.64 -0.75 3.84
N LEU A 21 -11.76 -1.73 3.71
CA LEU A 21 -11.02 -2.31 4.83
C LEU A 21 -10.00 -1.32 5.41
N LEU A 22 -9.21 -0.66 4.55
CA LEU A 22 -8.19 0.32 4.95
C LEU A 22 -8.76 1.50 5.75
N LYS A 23 -10.00 1.92 5.49
CA LYS A 23 -10.67 2.99 6.28
C LYS A 23 -10.81 2.64 7.76
N LYS A 24 -10.84 1.35 8.10
CA LYS A 24 -10.95 0.85 9.47
C LYS A 24 -9.59 0.58 10.11
N VAL A 25 -8.51 0.59 9.32
CA VAL A 25 -7.15 0.28 9.76
C VAL A 25 -6.56 1.46 10.52
N LYS A 26 -5.88 1.14 11.61
CA LYS A 26 -5.13 2.08 12.44
C LYS A 26 -3.73 1.51 12.71
N GLU A 27 -2.75 2.39 12.80
CA GLU A 27 -1.40 2.04 13.23
C GLU A 27 -1.23 2.19 14.74
N GLU A 28 -0.33 1.41 15.33
CA GLU A 28 0.16 1.62 16.69
C GLU A 28 1.60 1.12 16.84
N VAL A 29 2.27 1.63 17.88
CA VAL A 29 3.60 1.18 18.29
C VAL A 29 3.56 0.73 19.75
N SER A 30 3.89 -0.54 19.98
CA SER A 30 3.94 -1.12 21.33
C SER A 30 5.03 -0.47 22.18
N PHE A 31 4.96 -0.68 23.50
CA PHE A 31 6.02 -0.25 24.41
C PHE A 31 7.40 -0.82 24.03
N PHE A 32 7.43 -2.07 23.56
CA PHE A 32 8.64 -2.77 23.09
C PHE A 32 8.98 -2.47 21.62
N GLY A 33 8.40 -1.42 21.05
CA GLY A 33 8.75 -0.92 19.72
C GLY A 33 8.29 -1.81 18.56
N THR A 34 7.33 -2.70 18.77
CA THR A 34 6.64 -3.41 17.69
C THR A 34 5.70 -2.44 16.99
N GLN A 35 5.84 -2.29 15.68
CA GLN A 35 5.00 -1.45 14.83
C GLN A 35 3.99 -2.35 14.11
N TYR A 36 2.69 -2.06 14.26
CA TYR A 36 1.65 -2.94 13.75
C TYR A 36 0.38 -2.18 13.36
N LEU A 37 -0.45 -2.87 12.58
CA LEU A 37 -1.78 -2.45 12.19
C LEU A 37 -2.83 -3.30 12.89
N TYR A 38 -3.94 -2.66 13.23
CA TYR A 38 -5.18 -3.30 13.68
C TYR A 38 -6.35 -2.63 12.97
N ALA A 39 -7.52 -3.27 12.97
CA ALA A 39 -8.71 -2.74 12.32
C ALA A 39 -9.94 -2.91 13.20
N GLU A 40 -10.79 -1.89 13.24
CA GLU A 40 -12.04 -1.94 14.00
C GLU A 40 -12.98 -3.01 13.46
N GLY A 41 -13.46 -3.89 14.34
CA GLY A 41 -14.29 -5.05 13.99
C GLY A 41 -13.51 -6.31 13.61
N TYR A 42 -12.16 -6.29 13.67
CA TYR A 42 -11.30 -7.45 13.39
C TYR A 42 -10.47 -7.82 14.62
N THR A 43 -10.07 -9.09 14.71
CA THR A 43 -9.15 -9.57 15.74
C THR A 43 -7.72 -9.66 15.23
N GLY A 44 -6.76 -9.57 16.16
CA GLY A 44 -5.34 -9.70 15.87
C GLY A 44 -4.72 -8.44 15.26
N THR A 45 -3.46 -8.57 14.86
CA THR A 45 -2.64 -7.48 14.30
C THR A 45 -1.80 -8.01 13.15
N VAL A 46 -1.40 -7.13 12.24
CA VAL A 46 -0.37 -7.40 11.21
C VAL A 46 0.74 -6.37 11.32
N ASP A 47 1.90 -6.63 10.71
CA ASP A 47 2.98 -5.65 10.71
C ASP A 47 2.61 -4.38 9.90
N ILE A 48 3.29 -3.28 10.21
CA ILE A 48 3.04 -1.95 9.63
C ILE A 48 3.06 -1.94 8.09
N ASP A 49 3.90 -2.78 7.48
CA ASP A 49 4.08 -2.86 6.03
C ASP A 49 3.04 -3.75 5.33
N ALA A 50 2.13 -4.40 6.08
CA ALA A 50 1.12 -5.27 5.50
C ALA A 50 0.20 -4.52 4.52
N ALA A 51 -0.12 -3.25 4.81
CA ALA A 51 -0.98 -2.44 3.96
C ALA A 51 -0.40 -2.23 2.56
N CYS A 52 0.88 -1.86 2.45
CA CYS A 52 1.50 -1.66 1.14
C CYS A 52 1.72 -2.98 0.41
N ARG A 53 1.97 -4.10 1.11
CA ARG A 53 2.08 -5.42 0.48
C ARG A 53 0.77 -5.88 -0.16
N VAL A 54 -0.37 -5.68 0.51
CA VAL A 54 -1.68 -5.97 -0.08
C VAL A 54 -1.90 -5.09 -1.32
N SER A 55 -1.66 -3.79 -1.21
CA SER A 55 -1.77 -2.86 -2.36
C SER A 55 -0.91 -3.31 -3.55
N ARG A 56 0.36 -3.66 -3.31
CA ARG A 56 1.28 -4.16 -4.37
C ARG A 56 0.82 -5.48 -4.95
N SER A 57 0.33 -6.40 -4.13
CA SER A 57 -0.22 -7.68 -4.59
C SER A 57 -1.39 -7.45 -5.56
N LEU A 58 -2.31 -6.54 -5.23
CA LEU A 58 -3.42 -6.18 -6.12
C LEU A 58 -2.94 -5.52 -7.42
N ILE A 59 -1.95 -4.63 -7.36
CA ILE A 59 -1.38 -3.97 -8.56
C ILE A 59 -0.78 -4.99 -9.54
N ASN A 60 -0.10 -6.00 -8.99
CA ASN A 60 0.61 -7.03 -9.74
C ASN A 60 -0.30 -8.13 -10.27
N LYS A 61 -1.49 -8.31 -9.70
CA LYS A 61 -2.52 -9.15 -10.32
C LYS A 61 -3.02 -8.44 -11.59
N SER A 62 -3.21 -9.19 -12.67
CA SER A 62 -3.77 -8.66 -13.93
C SER A 62 -5.25 -8.35 -13.76
N PHE A 63 -5.58 -7.23 -13.11
CA PHE A 63 -6.96 -6.79 -12.87
C PHE A 63 -7.43 -5.78 -13.93
N GLU A 64 -8.74 -5.72 -14.17
CA GLU A 64 -9.34 -4.71 -15.03
C GLU A 64 -9.48 -3.37 -14.30
N PHE A 65 -8.82 -2.33 -14.84
CA PHE A 65 -8.88 -0.97 -14.31
C PHE A 65 -10.20 -0.30 -14.68
N SER A 66 -11.31 -0.70 -14.07
CA SER A 66 -12.56 0.05 -14.21
C SER A 66 -12.41 1.47 -13.64
N LYS A 67 -13.29 2.40 -14.03
CA LYS A 67 -13.32 3.75 -13.43
C LYS A 67 -13.47 3.69 -11.91
N LYS A 68 -14.27 2.74 -11.41
CA LYS A 68 -14.54 2.55 -9.98
C LYS A 68 -13.31 2.03 -9.24
N GLU A 69 -12.63 1.04 -9.80
CA GLU A 69 -11.35 0.51 -9.28
C GLU A 69 -10.23 1.56 -9.30
N ARG A 70 -10.16 2.42 -10.31
CA ARG A 70 -9.20 3.55 -10.33
C ARG A 70 -9.44 4.55 -9.20
N LEU A 71 -10.71 4.90 -8.96
CA LEU A 71 -11.07 5.80 -7.86
C LEU A 71 -10.74 5.18 -6.50
N ALA A 72 -11.08 3.92 -6.31
CA ALA A 72 -10.73 3.17 -5.11
C ALA A 72 -9.21 3.05 -4.95
N GLY A 73 -8.47 2.77 -6.03
CA GLY A 73 -7.02 2.70 -6.03
C GLY A 73 -6.35 4.02 -5.63
N ARG A 74 -6.86 5.17 -6.09
CA ARG A 74 -6.41 6.49 -5.64
C ARG A 74 -6.63 6.68 -4.14
N GLU A 75 -7.76 6.21 -3.63
CA GLU A 75 -8.08 6.26 -2.20
C GLU A 75 -7.16 5.35 -1.38
N VAL A 76 -6.93 4.11 -1.83
CA VAL A 76 -5.98 3.15 -1.23
C VAL A 76 -4.60 3.77 -1.08
N VAL A 77 -4.11 4.49 -2.09
CA VAL A 77 -2.80 5.14 -2.02
C VAL A 77 -2.78 6.18 -0.89
N LYS A 78 -3.77 7.08 -0.87
CA LYS A 78 -3.89 8.11 0.17
C LYS A 78 -3.98 7.52 1.57
N LEU A 79 -4.77 6.45 1.75
CA LEU A 79 -4.95 5.80 3.05
C LEU A 79 -3.66 5.09 3.50
N THR A 80 -2.96 4.41 2.59
CA THR A 80 -1.67 3.78 2.89
C THR A 80 -0.62 4.81 3.28
N ASP A 81 -0.56 5.94 2.57
CA ASP A 81 0.37 7.03 2.90
C ASP A 81 0.05 7.66 4.25
N LYS A 82 -1.25 7.82 4.54
CA LYS A 82 -1.72 8.32 5.83
C LYS A 82 -1.30 7.41 6.97
N ILE A 83 -1.36 6.09 6.81
CA ILE A 83 -0.88 5.13 7.82
C ILE A 83 0.59 5.40 8.18
N TYR A 84 1.46 5.57 7.17
CA TYR A 84 2.87 5.88 7.44
C TYR A 84 3.09 7.26 8.04
N ALA A 85 2.35 8.28 7.60
CA ALA A 85 2.44 9.62 8.16
C ALA A 85 1.97 9.66 9.63
N ASP A 86 0.88 8.97 9.96
CA ASP A 86 0.36 8.84 11.32
C ASP A 86 1.35 8.07 12.20
N HIS A 87 1.94 6.99 11.68
CA HIS A 87 3.00 6.24 12.35
C HIS A 87 4.23 7.11 12.65
N ASP A 88 4.72 7.89 11.68
CA ASP A 88 5.87 8.77 11.89
C ASP A 88 5.58 9.82 12.96
N LYS A 89 4.40 10.44 12.91
CA LYS A 89 3.93 11.38 13.93
C LYS A 89 3.82 10.73 15.31
N ARG A 90 3.36 9.47 15.37
CA ARG A 90 3.32 8.72 16.63
C ARG A 90 4.73 8.47 17.15
N MET A 91 5.64 8.02 16.31
CA MET A 91 7.03 7.77 16.65
C MET A 91 7.73 9.01 17.18
N THR A 92 7.49 10.19 16.60
CA THR A 92 8.02 11.46 17.11
C THR A 92 7.51 11.78 18.51
N ASN A 93 6.28 11.36 18.86
CA ASN A 93 5.64 11.63 20.14
C ASN A 93 5.91 10.55 21.23
N LYS A 94 6.55 9.43 20.90
CA LYS A 94 6.90 8.41 21.91
C LYS A 94 8.03 8.89 22.83
N ASN A 95 8.07 8.33 24.03
CA ASN A 95 9.14 8.59 25.01
C ASN A 95 10.50 8.06 24.50
N PHE A 96 11.57 8.54 25.14
CA PHE A 96 12.95 8.21 24.76
C PHE A 96 13.28 6.71 24.85
N ILE A 97 12.75 6.00 25.84
CA ILE A 97 12.99 4.55 26.01
C ILE A 97 12.40 3.78 24.83
N THR A 98 11.13 4.03 24.50
CA THR A 98 10.47 3.41 23.35
C THR A 98 11.20 3.77 22.05
N LYS A 99 11.67 5.01 21.89
CA LYS A 99 12.49 5.42 20.73
C LYS A 99 13.80 4.64 20.62
N ILE A 100 14.53 4.42 21.72
CA ILE A 100 15.75 3.60 21.72
C ILE A 100 15.41 2.16 21.30
N ILE A 101 14.38 1.56 21.88
CA ILE A 101 13.98 0.19 21.55
C ILE A 101 13.62 0.09 20.06
N CYS A 102 12.83 1.04 19.54
CA CYS A 102 12.50 1.11 18.12
C CYS A 102 13.75 1.28 17.25
N PHE A 103 14.71 2.13 17.66
CA PHE A 103 15.95 2.35 16.93
C PHE A 103 16.78 1.06 16.83
N ILE A 104 16.96 0.34 17.94
CA ILE A 104 17.68 -0.95 17.97
C ILE A 104 17.01 -1.94 17.02
N ARG A 105 15.69 -2.06 17.07
CA ARG A 105 14.94 -2.96 16.18
C ARG A 105 15.10 -2.56 14.71
N SER A 106 14.96 -1.27 14.41
CA SER A 106 15.13 -0.71 13.06
C SER A 106 16.54 -0.95 12.52
N PHE A 107 17.56 -0.88 13.39
CA PHE A 107 18.94 -1.18 13.02
C PHE A 107 19.10 -2.63 12.55
N PHE A 108 18.58 -3.60 13.32
CA PHE A 108 18.63 -5.01 12.92
C PHE A 108 17.82 -5.30 11.65
N THR A 109 16.65 -4.68 11.50
CA THR A 109 15.85 -4.79 10.27
C THR A 109 16.62 -4.24 9.07
N THR A 110 17.23 -3.06 9.20
CA THR A 110 18.01 -2.42 8.13
C THR A 110 19.23 -3.25 7.77
N LEU A 111 19.93 -3.82 8.75
CA LEU A 111 21.05 -4.72 8.52
C LEU A 111 20.62 -5.96 7.73
N GLY A 112 19.49 -6.58 8.11
CA GLY A 112 18.93 -7.72 7.36
C GLY A 112 18.54 -7.37 5.92
N LEU A 113 18.00 -6.18 5.70
CA LEU A 113 17.67 -5.66 4.36
C LEU A 113 18.94 -5.45 3.51
N ILE A 114 20.01 -4.91 4.09
CA ILE A 114 21.30 -4.74 3.41
C ILE A 114 21.90 -6.10 3.03
N ILE A 115 21.92 -7.06 3.96
CA ILE A 115 22.45 -8.42 3.72
C ILE A 115 21.66 -9.12 2.60
N SER A 116 20.34 -8.92 2.55
CA SER A 116 19.46 -9.51 1.53
C SER A 116 19.35 -8.70 0.23
N ASN A 117 20.06 -7.56 0.11
CA ASN A 117 19.94 -6.62 -1.01
C ASN A 117 18.48 -6.22 -1.31
N ASN A 118 17.67 -6.06 -0.26
CA ASN A 118 16.26 -5.70 -0.33
C ASN A 118 16.07 -4.24 0.11
N LYS A 119 15.21 -3.50 -0.60
CA LYS A 119 15.01 -2.06 -0.36
C LYS A 119 13.97 -1.76 0.74
N GLY A 120 13.30 -2.76 1.31
CA GLY A 120 12.27 -2.57 2.34
C GLY A 120 10.93 -2.12 1.75
N GLU A 121 9.83 -2.59 2.33
CA GLU A 121 8.49 -2.44 1.74
C GLU A 121 8.04 -0.99 1.64
N ARG A 122 8.24 -0.20 2.71
CA ARG A 122 7.93 1.23 2.72
C ARG A 122 8.69 2.02 1.66
N PHE A 123 10.00 1.78 1.50
CA PHE A 123 10.79 2.47 0.47
C PHE A 123 10.30 2.11 -0.93
N ILE A 124 10.00 0.83 -1.18
CA ILE A 124 9.47 0.39 -2.47
C ILE A 124 8.11 1.04 -2.74
N TRP A 125 7.27 1.18 -1.71
CA TRP A 125 5.98 1.86 -1.82
C TRP A 125 6.13 3.35 -2.15
N GLU A 126 6.95 4.07 -1.39
CA GLU A 126 7.10 5.53 -1.52
C GLU A 126 7.78 5.92 -2.83
N MET A 127 8.81 5.17 -3.24
CA MET A 127 9.64 5.45 -4.42
C MET A 127 9.17 4.71 -5.69
N GLY A 128 8.28 3.72 -5.54
CA GLY A 128 7.83 2.87 -6.64
C GLY A 128 6.91 3.62 -7.61
N SER A 129 7.20 3.51 -8.91
CA SER A 129 6.30 4.02 -9.96
C SER A 129 4.94 3.32 -9.97
N GLU A 130 4.86 2.09 -9.44
CA GLU A 130 3.65 1.29 -9.28
C GLU A 130 2.57 2.00 -8.45
N ARG A 131 2.95 2.90 -7.53
CA ARG A 131 2.01 3.70 -6.73
C ARG A 131 1.10 4.59 -7.58
N ARG A 132 1.47 4.85 -8.83
CA ARG A 132 0.66 5.61 -9.81
C ARG A 132 -0.24 4.71 -10.67
N PHE A 133 -0.48 3.47 -10.26
CA PHE A 133 -1.26 2.50 -11.03
C PHE A 133 -2.66 3.00 -11.41
N TYR A 134 -3.32 3.76 -10.54
CA TYR A 134 -4.68 4.27 -10.77
C TYR A 134 -4.80 5.26 -11.95
N TYR A 135 -3.69 5.63 -12.59
CA TYR A 135 -3.65 6.39 -13.84
C TYR A 135 -3.61 5.50 -15.10
N TYR A 136 -3.61 4.17 -14.95
CA TYR A 136 -3.56 3.24 -16.07
C TYR A 136 -4.94 3.00 -16.69
N TYR A 137 -4.94 2.94 -18.02
CA TYR A 137 -6.09 2.65 -18.87
C TYR A 137 -5.70 1.54 -19.86
N THR A 138 -6.65 0.69 -20.23
CA THR A 138 -6.51 -0.10 -21.46
C THR A 138 -6.70 0.80 -22.68
N GLY A 139 -6.28 0.37 -23.86
CA GLY A 139 -6.43 1.15 -25.09
C GLY A 139 -7.89 1.55 -25.35
N ASN A 140 -8.81 0.59 -25.22
CA ASN A 140 -10.25 0.84 -25.36
C ASN A 140 -10.77 1.85 -24.34
N GLN A 141 -10.39 1.71 -23.07
CA GLN A 141 -10.81 2.64 -22.02
C GLN A 141 -10.24 4.05 -22.23
N TYR A 142 -9.02 4.15 -22.74
CA TYR A 142 -8.39 5.43 -23.05
C TYR A 142 -9.13 6.13 -24.19
N GLN A 143 -9.42 5.40 -25.28
CA GLN A 143 -10.19 5.94 -26.40
C GLN A 143 -11.61 6.34 -25.98
N GLU A 144 -12.29 5.52 -25.17
CA GLU A 144 -13.62 5.84 -24.64
C GLU A 144 -13.60 7.09 -23.75
N SER A 145 -12.57 7.24 -22.90
CA SER A 145 -12.48 8.36 -21.96
C SER A 145 -12.01 9.67 -22.58
N PHE A 146 -11.12 9.61 -23.58
CA PHE A 146 -10.42 10.78 -24.12
C PHE A 146 -10.68 11.04 -25.61
N GLY A 147 -11.44 10.17 -26.31
CA GLY A 147 -11.80 10.35 -27.72
C GLY A 147 -10.63 10.26 -28.71
N LYS A 148 -9.45 9.83 -28.25
CA LYS A 148 -8.22 9.74 -29.05
C LYS A 148 -7.49 8.43 -28.78
N LEU A 149 -6.72 7.97 -29.76
CA LEU A 149 -5.81 6.84 -29.57
C LEU A 149 -4.71 7.24 -28.59
N PRO A 150 -4.30 6.32 -27.69
CA PRO A 150 -3.30 6.64 -26.70
C PRO A 150 -1.91 6.80 -27.33
N LEU A 151 -1.27 7.94 -27.06
CA LEU A 151 0.11 8.26 -27.44
C LEU A 151 0.85 8.76 -26.19
N PRO A 152 2.09 8.33 -25.91
CA PRO A 152 2.92 7.37 -26.67
C PRO A 152 2.55 5.90 -26.41
N GLU A 153 3.24 5.00 -27.12
CA GLU A 153 3.12 3.54 -26.95
C GLU A 153 3.22 3.11 -25.47
N PRO A 154 2.50 2.03 -25.09
CA PRO A 154 2.47 1.57 -23.72
C PRO A 154 3.85 1.08 -23.27
N SER A 155 4.07 1.07 -21.96
CA SER A 155 5.33 0.57 -21.40
C SER A 155 5.61 -0.86 -21.87
N ARG A 156 6.85 -1.15 -22.30
CA ARG A 156 7.28 -2.53 -22.64
C ARG A 156 7.02 -3.55 -21.53
N LYS A 157 6.94 -3.10 -20.26
CA LYS A 157 6.64 -3.97 -19.12
C LYS A 157 5.15 -4.28 -18.95
N ASN A 158 4.27 -3.44 -19.49
CA ASN A 158 2.82 -3.58 -19.42
C ASN A 158 2.22 -3.10 -20.75
N PRO A 159 2.34 -3.90 -21.83
CA PRO A 159 1.97 -3.49 -23.19
C PRO A 159 0.48 -3.19 -23.35
N ASP A 160 -0.37 -3.62 -22.42
CA ASP A 160 -1.81 -3.36 -22.47
C ASP A 160 -2.26 -2.17 -21.61
N ARG A 161 -1.31 -1.43 -21.00
CA ARG A 161 -1.60 -0.34 -20.05
C ARG A 161 -0.96 0.97 -20.47
N TRP A 162 -1.81 1.95 -20.75
CA TRP A 162 -1.43 3.32 -21.05
C TRP A 162 -1.58 4.21 -19.82
N TYR A 163 -0.62 5.09 -19.62
CA TYR A 163 -0.58 6.01 -18.50
C TYR A 163 -1.19 7.35 -18.91
N SER A 164 -2.18 7.85 -18.16
CA SER A 164 -2.74 9.21 -18.36
C SER A 164 -2.57 10.07 -17.11
N ARG A 165 -2.10 11.31 -17.25
CA ARG A 165 -2.15 12.33 -16.18
C ARG A 165 -3.22 13.40 -16.43
N GLU A 166 -3.97 13.26 -17.53
CA GLU A 166 -5.05 14.18 -17.90
C GLU A 166 -6.21 14.14 -16.90
#